data_AF-A0A1D9MFH7-F1
#
_entry.id   AF-A0A1D9MFH7-F1
#
_cell.length_a   1.000
_cell.length_b   1.000
_cell.length_c   1.000
_cell.angle_alpha   90.00
_cell.angle_beta   90.00
_cell.angle_gamma   90.00
#
_symmetry.space_group_name_H-M   'P 1'
#
loop_
_entity.id
_entity.type
_entity.pdbx_description
1 polymer ?
#
loop_
_entity_poly.entity_id
_entity_poly.type
_entity_poly.pdbx_seq_one_letter_code
_entity_poly.pdbx_strand_id
1 'polypeptide(L)'
;MILSRQGGFRPIGQILAHDLLPALQGARRLPLRVSCLGRISPDEAEATQEQCLALKEVTCAEEAMRLAALIVSKGDYPGAVALSEFQPRLAVIEDRAHGLVLAGAIRADVILWQPPVASDAEARRIVTEASRLRGQAFAAEGRGDRETASTIRSRASLLEARLVDPFWRATAAALLSLPQAA
;
A
#
# COMPACT_ATOMS: atom_id res chain seq x y z
N MET A 1 -0.86 -55.88 -4.73
CA MET A 1 -1.47 -54.98 -3.73
C MET A 1 -0.35 -54.09 -3.20
N ILE A 2 -0.21 -52.87 -3.73
CA ILE A 2 0.90 -51.96 -3.38
C ILE A 2 0.46 -51.19 -2.14
N LEU A 3 1.09 -51.46 -1.00
CA LEU A 3 0.86 -50.72 0.24
C LEU A 3 1.25 -49.26 0.02
N SER A 4 0.24 -48.40 0.02
CA SER A 4 0.37 -46.95 0.06
C SER A 4 1.34 -46.54 1.17
N ARG A 5 2.45 -45.90 0.81
CA ARG A 5 3.40 -45.33 1.78
C ARG A 5 2.64 -44.41 2.71
N GLN A 6 2.54 -44.82 3.96
CA GLN A 6 2.01 -44.01 5.05
C GLN A 6 2.83 -42.71 5.13
N GLY A 7 2.15 -41.56 5.13
CA GLY A 7 2.77 -40.27 5.35
C GLY A 7 3.54 -40.29 6.67
N GLY A 8 4.87 -40.24 6.60
CA GLY A 8 5.73 -40.32 7.77
C GLY A 8 5.48 -39.15 8.74
N PHE A 9 5.71 -39.39 10.03
CA PHE A 9 5.73 -38.36 11.06
C PHE A 9 6.69 -37.23 10.65
N ARG A 10 6.18 -36.00 10.54
CA ARG A 10 7.02 -34.81 10.34
C ARG A 10 7.79 -34.52 11.64
N PRO A 11 9.12 -34.39 11.61
CA PRO A 11 9.90 -33.97 12.77
C PRO A 11 9.38 -32.65 13.33
N ILE A 12 9.33 -32.52 14.66
CA ILE A 12 8.85 -31.29 15.32
C ILE A 12 9.59 -30.04 14.83
N GLY A 13 10.90 -30.14 14.55
CA GLY A 13 11.69 -29.05 13.99
C GLY A 13 11.19 -28.57 12.62
N GLN A 14 10.69 -29.46 11.77
CA GLN A 14 10.13 -29.08 10.47
C GLN A 14 8.78 -28.37 10.62
N ILE A 15 7.92 -28.85 11.53
CA ILE A 15 6.64 -28.21 11.84
C ILE A 15 6.88 -26.81 12.42
N LEU A 16 7.84 -26.69 13.35
CA LEU A 16 8.22 -25.41 13.93
C LEU A 16 8.73 -24.45 12.85
N ALA A 17 9.66 -24.88 11.99
CA ALA A 17 10.30 -24.02 11.02
C ALA A 17 9.38 -23.58 9.87
N HIS A 18 8.49 -24.46 9.38
CA HIS A 18 7.72 -24.21 8.16
C HIS A 18 6.26 -23.84 8.41
N ASP A 19 5.70 -24.23 9.55
CA ASP A 19 4.28 -24.01 9.84
C ASP A 19 4.12 -22.96 10.95
N LEU A 20 4.70 -23.22 12.13
CA LEU A 20 4.45 -22.40 13.32
C LEU A 20 5.19 -21.06 13.32
N LEU A 21 6.49 -21.04 13.05
CA LEU A 21 7.25 -19.78 13.06
C LEU A 21 6.74 -18.79 12.00
N PRO A 22 6.48 -19.19 10.73
CA PRO A 22 5.89 -18.29 9.75
C PRO A 22 4.50 -17.80 10.14
N ALA A 23 3.65 -18.68 10.69
CA ALA A 23 2.31 -18.28 11.14
C ALA A 23 2.38 -17.26 12.29
N LEU A 24 3.27 -17.45 13.27
CA LEU A 24 3.48 -16.50 14.36
C LEU A 24 4.06 -15.17 13.86
N GLN A 25 5.01 -15.22 12.92
CA GLN A 25 5.56 -14.02 12.29
C GLN A 25 4.49 -13.23 11.53
N GLY A 26 3.62 -13.92 10.77
CA GLY A 26 2.47 -13.32 10.10
C GLY A 26 1.47 -12.72 11.07
N ALA A 27 1.13 -13.44 12.15
CA ALA A 27 0.21 -12.94 13.17
C ALA A 27 0.70 -11.65 13.84
N ARG A 28 2.03 -11.49 14.01
CA ARG A 28 2.63 -10.27 14.56
C ARG A 28 2.55 -9.06 13.62
N ARG A 29 2.33 -9.28 12.32
CA ARG A 29 2.17 -8.23 11.31
C ARG A 29 0.71 -7.73 11.23
N LEU A 30 -0.23 -8.41 11.89
CA LEU A 30 -1.65 -8.03 11.90
C LEU A 30 -2.02 -7.14 13.11
N PRO A 31 -3.11 -6.34 13.01
CA PRO A 31 -3.97 -6.18 11.84
C PRO A 31 -3.33 -5.32 10.75
N LEU A 32 -3.88 -5.41 9.54
CA LEU A 32 -3.61 -4.52 8.43
C LEU A 32 -4.49 -3.30 8.53
N ARG A 33 -3.92 -2.12 8.29
CA ARG A 33 -4.59 -0.83 8.25
C ARG A 33 -4.80 -0.43 6.80
N VAL A 34 -6.04 -0.17 6.44
CA VAL A 34 -6.39 0.41 5.14
C VAL A 34 -6.55 1.91 5.34
N SER A 35 -5.84 2.70 4.56
CA SER A 35 -5.91 4.16 4.56
C SER A 35 -5.97 4.72 3.15
N CYS A 36 -6.42 5.97 3.06
CA CYS A 36 -6.42 6.72 1.81
C CYS A 36 -5.65 8.03 2.01
N LEU A 37 -4.69 8.29 1.15
CA LEU A 37 -4.05 9.60 1.03
C LEU A 37 -4.80 10.41 -0.02
N GLY A 38 -5.13 11.64 0.34
CA GLY A 38 -5.79 12.56 -0.56
C GLY A 38 -5.39 13.99 -0.27
N ARG A 39 -6.08 14.90 -0.94
CA ARG A 39 -5.86 16.33 -0.84
C ARG A 39 -7.14 17.00 -0.39
N ILE A 40 -7.00 18.03 0.44
CA ILE A 40 -8.06 19.01 0.65
C ILE A 40 -7.56 20.30 0.03
N SER A 41 -8.39 20.94 -0.79
CA SER A 41 -8.10 22.25 -1.34
C SER A 41 -8.96 23.29 -0.63
N PRO A 42 -8.52 23.84 0.51
CA PRO A 42 -9.27 24.90 1.18
C PRO A 42 -9.20 26.18 0.33
N ASP A 43 -10.16 26.34 -0.59
CA ASP A 43 -10.28 27.50 -1.49
C ASP A 43 -9.02 27.80 -2.35
N GLU A 44 -9.12 28.66 -3.36
CA GLU A 44 -8.05 28.85 -4.37
C GLU A 44 -6.74 29.50 -3.81
N ALA A 45 -6.75 29.98 -2.57
CA ALA A 45 -5.67 30.77 -1.97
C ALA A 45 -4.71 29.98 -1.07
N GLU A 46 -5.09 28.80 -0.55
CA GLU A 46 -4.27 28.05 0.40
C GLU A 46 -3.52 26.87 -0.22
N ALA A 47 -2.42 26.50 0.43
CA ALA A 47 -1.59 25.37 0.00
C ALA A 47 -2.38 24.07 0.15
N THR A 48 -2.46 23.29 -0.92
CA THR A 48 -3.12 21.99 -0.84
C THR A 48 -2.44 21.09 0.19
N GLN A 49 -3.19 20.68 1.20
CA GLN A 49 -2.69 19.83 2.27
C GLN A 49 -2.92 18.36 1.92
N GLU A 50 -1.86 17.56 2.03
CA GLU A 50 -1.97 16.11 1.97
C GLU A 50 -2.55 15.60 3.28
N GLN A 51 -3.59 14.77 3.19
CA GLN A 51 -4.24 14.19 4.35
C GLN A 51 -4.35 12.68 4.21
N CYS A 52 -4.10 11.99 5.32
CA CYS A 52 -4.27 10.55 5.44
C CYS A 52 -5.53 10.25 6.24
N LEU A 53 -6.45 9.53 5.62
CA LEU A 53 -7.68 9.07 6.25
C LEU A 53 -7.56 7.58 6.55
N ALA A 54 -7.59 7.21 7.83
CA ALA A 54 -7.66 5.82 8.24
C ALA A 54 -9.08 5.28 7.99
N LEU A 55 -9.20 4.18 7.26
CA LEU A 55 -10.49 3.63 6.84
C LEU A 55 -10.94 2.52 7.78
N LYS A 56 -10.12 1.46 7.93
CA LYS A 56 -10.43 0.31 8.77
C LYS A 56 -9.20 -0.56 9.02
N GLU A 57 -9.28 -1.38 10.07
CA GLU A 57 -8.35 -2.46 10.33
C GLU A 57 -8.96 -3.83 9.96
N VAL A 58 -8.18 -4.70 9.32
CA VAL A 58 -8.57 -6.06 8.91
C VAL A 58 -7.44 -7.05 9.14
N THR A 59 -7.73 -8.35 9.19
CA THR A 59 -6.71 -9.38 9.49
C THR A 59 -6.27 -10.17 8.26
N CYS A 60 -6.76 -9.84 7.07
CA CYS A 60 -6.46 -10.53 5.82
C CYS A 60 -6.13 -9.52 4.71
N ALA A 61 -5.08 -9.78 3.94
CA ALA A 61 -4.59 -8.88 2.89
C ALA A 61 -5.54 -8.83 1.67
N GLU A 62 -6.16 -9.95 1.31
CA GLU A 62 -7.19 -9.97 0.27
C GLU A 62 -8.42 -9.17 0.70
N GLU A 63 -8.85 -9.32 1.95
CA GLU A 63 -9.95 -8.54 2.50
C GLU A 63 -9.61 -7.05 2.54
N ALA A 64 -8.38 -6.69 2.90
CA ALA A 64 -7.90 -5.30 2.86
C ALA A 64 -8.01 -4.70 1.44
N MET A 65 -7.59 -5.46 0.43
CA MET A 65 -7.66 -5.05 -0.98
C MET A 65 -9.11 -4.87 -1.45
N ARG A 66 -9.99 -5.82 -1.14
CA ARG A 66 -11.43 -5.72 -1.47
C ARG A 66 -12.10 -4.56 -0.76
N LEU A 67 -11.79 -4.35 0.52
CA LEU A 67 -12.32 -3.24 1.29
C LEU A 67 -11.89 -1.89 0.72
N ALA A 68 -10.61 -1.76 0.34
CA ALA A 68 -10.11 -0.55 -0.29
C ALA A 68 -10.87 -0.26 -1.60
N ALA A 69 -11.03 -1.26 -2.47
CA ALA A 69 -11.78 -1.12 -3.72
C ALA A 69 -13.25 -0.75 -3.48
N LEU A 70 -13.90 -1.36 -2.47
CA LEU A 70 -15.27 -1.06 -2.11
C LEU A 70 -15.45 0.39 -1.61
N ILE A 71 -14.52 0.87 -0.79
CA ILE A 71 -14.56 2.24 -0.26
C ILE A 71 -14.37 3.26 -1.38
N VAL A 72 -13.36 3.02 -2.23
CA VAL A 72 -13.05 3.91 -3.35
C VAL A 72 -14.21 3.95 -4.35
N SER A 73 -14.77 2.80 -4.73
CA SER A 73 -15.90 2.74 -5.67
C SER A 73 -17.19 3.39 -5.14
N LYS A 74 -17.41 3.38 -3.82
CA LYS A 74 -18.56 4.05 -3.19
C LYS A 74 -18.34 5.53 -2.92
N GLY A 75 -17.09 6.00 -2.93
CA GLY A 75 -16.72 7.32 -2.42
C GLY A 75 -17.05 7.51 -0.93
N ASP A 76 -17.29 6.42 -0.20
CA ASP A 76 -17.74 6.44 1.20
C ASP A 76 -16.54 6.30 2.12
N TYR A 77 -15.89 7.44 2.38
CA TYR A 77 -14.70 7.56 3.19
C TYR A 77 -15.10 7.80 4.65
N PRO A 78 -14.97 6.82 5.56
CA PRO A 78 -15.37 6.98 6.95
C PRO A 78 -14.55 8.10 7.61
N GLY A 79 -15.22 9.14 8.11
CA GLY A 79 -14.57 10.34 8.66
C GLY A 79 -14.44 11.51 7.67
N ALA A 80 -14.72 11.32 6.37
CA ALA A 80 -14.80 12.40 5.39
C ALA A 80 -16.14 13.17 5.43
N VAL A 81 -17.07 12.78 6.31
CA VAL A 81 -18.33 13.54 6.56
C VAL A 81 -18.04 14.99 7.01
N ALA A 82 -16.81 15.28 7.46
CA ALA A 82 -16.33 16.62 7.78
C ALA A 82 -15.53 17.31 6.65
N LEU A 83 -15.33 16.66 5.49
CA LEU A 83 -14.39 17.08 4.43
C LEU A 83 -15.00 16.90 3.03
N SER A 84 -15.99 17.72 2.67
CA SER A 84 -16.65 17.70 1.36
C SER A 84 -15.71 17.89 0.16
N GLU A 85 -14.46 18.30 0.38
CA GLU A 85 -13.46 18.60 -0.65
C GLU A 85 -12.30 17.59 -0.70
N PHE A 86 -12.40 16.48 0.05
CA PHE A 86 -11.35 15.46 0.04
C PHE A 86 -11.29 14.75 -1.31
N GLN A 87 -10.19 14.94 -2.03
CA GLN A 87 -9.90 14.25 -3.26
C GLN A 87 -8.96 13.07 -2.98
N PRO A 88 -9.44 11.82 -2.99
CA PRO A 88 -8.63 10.63 -2.77
C PRO A 88 -7.65 10.42 -3.93
N ARG A 89 -6.41 9.98 -3.63
CA ARG A 89 -5.35 9.87 -4.64
C ARG A 89 -4.54 8.59 -4.56
N LEU A 90 -4.31 8.08 -3.35
CA LEU A 90 -3.56 6.87 -3.13
C LEU A 90 -4.27 6.02 -2.09
N ALA A 91 -4.55 4.76 -2.42
CA ALA A 91 -4.92 3.76 -1.44
C ALA A 91 -3.65 3.13 -0.87
N VAL A 92 -3.60 2.95 0.44
CA VAL A 92 -2.45 2.38 1.15
C VAL A 92 -2.93 1.31 2.12
N ILE A 93 -2.24 0.17 2.13
CA ILE A 93 -2.45 -0.91 3.07
C ILE A 93 -1.13 -1.14 3.79
N GLU A 94 -1.12 -0.93 5.10
CA GLU A 94 0.04 -1.13 5.96
C GLU A 94 -0.23 -2.24 6.96
N ASP A 95 0.83 -2.90 7.40
CA ASP A 95 0.78 -3.82 8.52
C ASP A 95 0.88 -3.08 9.86
N ARG A 96 0.76 -3.80 10.98
CA ARG A 96 0.82 -3.21 12.33
C ARG A 96 2.14 -2.48 12.63
N ALA A 97 3.23 -2.87 11.98
CA ALA A 97 4.55 -2.26 12.10
C ALA A 97 4.79 -1.15 11.06
N HIS A 98 3.75 -0.69 10.36
CA HIS A 98 3.83 0.28 9.26
C HIS A 98 4.64 -0.23 8.05
N GLY A 99 4.81 -1.55 7.93
CA GLY A 99 5.33 -2.17 6.72
C GLY A 99 4.29 -2.08 5.61
N LEU A 100 4.67 -1.51 4.46
CA LEU A 100 3.78 -1.39 3.31
C LEU A 100 3.43 -2.78 2.78
N VAL A 101 2.14 -3.07 2.67
CA VAL A 101 1.62 -4.32 2.07
C VAL A 101 1.29 -4.10 0.60
N LEU A 102 0.50 -3.07 0.31
CA LEU A 102 0.05 -2.70 -1.04
C LEU A 102 -0.25 -1.20 -1.08
N ALA A 103 0.04 -0.54 -2.20
CA ALA A 103 -0.42 0.81 -2.46
C ALA A 103 -0.69 1.02 -3.95
N GLY A 104 -1.61 1.94 -4.26
CA GLY A 104 -2.08 2.15 -5.63
C GLY A 104 -2.70 3.52 -5.83
N ALA A 105 -2.58 4.05 -7.05
CA ALA A 105 -3.20 5.31 -7.42
C ALA A 105 -4.71 5.14 -7.56
N ILE A 106 -5.50 6.09 -7.06
CA ILE A 106 -6.93 6.14 -7.26
C ILE A 106 -7.20 6.98 -8.51
N ARG A 107 -7.91 6.41 -9.49
CA ARG A 107 -8.35 7.11 -10.71
C ARG A 107 -9.71 6.60 -11.11
N ALA A 108 -10.65 7.50 -11.43
CA ALA A 108 -12.00 7.13 -11.85
C ALA A 108 -12.62 6.04 -10.94
N ASP A 109 -12.51 6.25 -9.62
CA ASP A 109 -13.05 5.37 -8.58
C ASP A 109 -12.54 3.92 -8.60
N VAL A 110 -11.39 3.68 -9.25
CA VAL A 110 -10.65 2.41 -9.21
C VAL A 110 -9.23 2.60 -8.68
N ILE A 111 -8.68 1.54 -8.09
CA ILE A 111 -7.32 1.54 -7.56
C ILE A 111 -6.39 0.85 -8.56
N LEU A 112 -5.46 1.62 -9.12
CA LEU A 112 -4.35 1.13 -9.92
C LEU A 112 -3.19 0.75 -9.00
N TRP A 113 -3.25 -0.47 -8.48
CA TRP A 113 -2.22 -1.04 -7.61
C TRP A 113 -0.84 -1.03 -8.28
N GLN A 114 0.18 -0.68 -7.50
CA GLN A 114 1.55 -0.67 -7.98
C GLN A 114 2.22 -2.03 -7.77
N PRO A 115 2.90 -2.59 -8.79
CA PRO A 115 3.61 -3.84 -8.62
C PRO A 115 4.76 -3.66 -7.63
N PRO A 116 4.90 -4.56 -6.64
CA PRO A 116 5.99 -4.49 -5.67
C PRO A 116 7.34 -4.60 -6.37
N VAL A 117 8.37 -3.99 -5.80
CA VAL A 117 9.76 -4.21 -6.24
C VAL A 117 10.14 -5.69 -6.16
N ALA A 118 10.86 -6.18 -7.16
CA ALA A 118 11.28 -7.57 -7.24
C ALA A 118 12.53 -7.86 -6.39
N SER A 119 13.28 -6.82 -5.99
CA SER A 119 14.53 -6.96 -5.25
C SER A 119 14.90 -5.73 -4.43
N ASP A 120 15.80 -5.88 -3.46
CA ASP A 120 16.33 -4.76 -2.69
C ASP A 120 17.19 -3.81 -3.54
N ALA A 121 17.82 -4.32 -4.61
CA ALA A 121 18.55 -3.48 -5.55
C ALA A 121 17.59 -2.53 -6.28
N GLU A 122 16.43 -3.02 -6.67
CA GLU A 122 15.37 -2.18 -7.24
C GLU A 122 14.78 -1.22 -6.20
N ALA A 123 14.54 -1.69 -4.97
CA ALA A 123 14.07 -0.85 -3.87
C ALA A 123 15.01 0.35 -3.65
N ARG A 124 16.32 0.13 -3.61
CA ARG A 124 17.32 1.20 -3.48
C ARG A 124 17.25 2.20 -4.63
N ARG A 125 17.10 1.73 -5.88
CA ARG A 125 16.94 2.63 -7.04
C ARG A 125 15.68 3.48 -6.93
N ILE A 126 14.56 2.88 -6.51
CA ILE A 126 13.32 3.61 -6.29
C ILE A 126 13.49 4.68 -5.20
N VAL A 127 14.12 4.36 -4.08
CA VAL A 127 14.38 5.34 -3.01
C VAL A 127 15.21 6.51 -3.52
N THR A 128 16.27 6.24 -4.28
CA THR A 128 17.10 7.30 -4.89
C THR A 128 16.27 8.19 -5.82
N GLU A 129 15.47 7.59 -6.69
CA GLU A 129 14.66 8.33 -7.67
C GLU A 129 13.53 9.13 -7.01
N ALA A 130 12.82 8.55 -6.05
CA ALA A 130 11.78 9.23 -5.28
C ALA A 130 12.38 10.41 -4.48
N SER A 131 13.56 10.23 -3.88
CA SER A 131 14.26 11.31 -3.17
C SER A 131 14.66 12.44 -4.12
N ARG A 132 15.13 12.11 -5.32
CA ARG A 132 15.43 13.09 -6.37
C ARG A 132 14.18 13.88 -6.76
N LEU A 133 13.06 13.21 -6.98
CA LEU A 133 11.78 13.86 -7.27
C LEU A 133 11.36 14.79 -6.13
N ARG A 134 11.47 14.37 -4.87
CA ARG A 134 11.17 15.26 -3.73
C ARG A 134 12.05 16.51 -3.71
N GLY A 135 13.34 16.38 -4.01
CA GLY A 135 14.24 17.53 -4.13
C GLY A 135 13.82 18.49 -5.25
N GLN A 136 13.36 17.96 -6.39
CA GLN A 136 12.83 18.76 -7.49
C GLN A 136 11.52 19.47 -7.13
N ALA A 137 10.62 18.78 -6.41
CA ALA A 137 9.38 19.37 -5.92
C ALA A 137 9.66 20.53 -4.96
N PHE A 138 10.59 20.33 -4.01
CA PHE A 138 11.03 21.38 -3.09
C PHE A 138 11.60 22.58 -3.83
N ALA A 139 12.43 22.36 -4.85
CA ALA A 139 12.97 23.44 -5.67
C ALA A 139 11.89 24.19 -6.48
N ALA A 140 10.87 23.49 -6.98
CA ALA A 140 9.74 24.12 -7.68
C ALA A 140 8.89 24.99 -6.74
N GLU A 141 8.64 24.49 -5.53
CA GLU A 141 7.93 25.21 -4.47
C GLU A 141 8.69 26.48 -4.04
N GLY A 142 10.02 26.40 -3.92
CA GLY A 142 10.87 27.56 -3.66
C GLY A 142 10.83 28.64 -4.75
N ARG A 143 10.39 28.30 -5.98
CA ARG A 143 10.14 29.25 -7.07
C ARG A 143 8.68 29.73 -7.14
N GLY A 144 7.82 29.30 -6.22
CA GLY A 144 6.39 29.59 -6.23
C GLY A 144 5.55 28.72 -7.16
N ASP A 145 6.16 27.74 -7.85
CA ASP A 145 5.46 26.83 -8.76
C ASP A 145 4.88 25.63 -7.99
N ARG A 146 3.77 25.89 -7.30
CA ARG A 146 3.10 24.92 -6.41
C ARG A 146 2.45 23.77 -7.17
N GLU A 147 1.93 24.01 -8.37
CA GLU A 147 1.29 22.99 -9.19
C GLU A 147 2.31 21.96 -9.67
N THR A 148 3.47 22.42 -10.17
CA THR A 148 4.57 21.53 -10.55
C THR A 148 5.11 20.78 -9.32
N ALA A 149 5.32 21.47 -8.20
CA ALA A 149 5.78 20.82 -6.96
C ALA A 149 4.83 19.70 -6.52
N SER A 150 3.53 19.97 -6.54
CA SER A 150 2.45 19.03 -6.27
C SER A 150 2.50 17.81 -7.21
N THR A 151 2.63 18.04 -8.51
CA THR A 151 2.69 16.97 -9.51
C THR A 151 3.92 16.08 -9.31
N ILE A 152 5.07 16.69 -9.01
CA ILE A 152 6.31 15.96 -8.74
C ILE A 152 6.22 15.14 -7.44
N ARG A 153 5.67 15.71 -6.35
CA ARG A 153 5.42 14.97 -5.09
C ARG A 153 4.57 13.73 -5.34
N SER A 154 3.50 13.90 -6.11
CA SER A 154 2.59 12.82 -6.48
C SER A 154 3.28 11.68 -7.22
N ARG A 155 4.19 12.04 -8.14
CA ARG A 155 5.00 11.06 -8.87
C ARG A 155 5.96 10.33 -7.93
N ALA A 156 6.55 11.01 -6.95
CA ALA A 156 7.39 10.39 -5.94
C ALA A 156 6.59 9.38 -5.09
N SER A 157 5.42 9.78 -4.56
CA SER A 157 4.55 8.90 -3.78
C SER A 157 4.11 7.66 -4.56
N LEU A 158 3.80 7.82 -5.85
CA LEU A 158 3.44 6.68 -6.71
C LEU A 158 4.62 5.72 -6.92
N LEU A 159 5.85 6.24 -7.03
CA LEU A 159 7.03 5.39 -7.14
C LEU A 159 7.27 4.60 -5.84
N GLU A 160 7.05 5.25 -4.70
CA GLU A 160 7.23 4.63 -3.38
C GLU A 160 6.13 3.65 -3.01
N ALA A 161 4.95 3.74 -3.61
CA ALA A 161 3.91 2.73 -3.48
C ALA A 161 4.38 1.33 -3.93
N ARG A 162 5.50 1.24 -4.66
CA ARG A 162 6.16 -0.03 -5.04
C ARG A 162 7.07 -0.60 -3.94
N LEU A 163 7.43 0.18 -2.92
CA LEU A 163 8.35 -0.20 -1.84
C LEU A 163 7.66 -1.05 -0.77
N VAL A 164 6.97 -2.11 -1.20
CA VAL A 164 6.34 -3.09 -0.32
C VAL A 164 7.41 -3.70 0.59
N ASP A 165 7.10 -3.80 1.88
CA ASP A 165 7.96 -4.40 2.91
C ASP A 165 8.39 -5.80 2.44
N PRO A 166 9.67 -6.19 2.57
CA PRO A 166 10.17 -7.49 2.13
C PRO A 166 9.30 -8.68 2.55
N PHE A 167 8.70 -8.63 3.75
CA PHE A 167 7.80 -9.67 4.26
C PHE A 167 6.56 -9.86 3.39
N TRP A 168 6.02 -8.77 2.82
CA TRP A 168 4.76 -8.77 2.07
C TRP A 168 4.93 -8.89 0.56
N ARG A 169 6.13 -8.72 -0.01
CA ARG A 169 6.33 -8.68 -1.48
C ARG A 169 5.76 -9.89 -2.21
N ALA A 170 5.97 -11.10 -1.70
CA ALA A 170 5.45 -12.32 -2.30
C ALA A 170 3.91 -12.36 -2.26
N THR A 171 3.33 -12.01 -1.12
CA THR A 171 1.87 -11.90 -0.93
C THR A 171 1.27 -10.83 -1.83
N ALA A 172 1.89 -9.65 -1.92
CA ALA A 172 1.46 -8.56 -2.78
C ALA A 172 1.48 -8.98 -4.26
N ALA A 173 2.55 -9.60 -4.73
CA ALA A 173 2.62 -10.11 -6.10
C ALA A 173 1.52 -11.16 -6.40
N ALA A 174 1.25 -12.05 -5.43
CA ALA A 174 0.17 -13.02 -5.56
C ALA A 174 -1.22 -12.35 -5.60
N LEU A 175 -1.47 -11.34 -4.76
CA LEU A 175 -2.71 -10.56 -4.75
C LEU A 175 -2.94 -9.85 -6.09
N LEU A 176 -1.89 -9.26 -6.66
CA LEU A 176 -1.97 -8.58 -7.96
C LEU A 176 -2.13 -9.52 -9.15
N SER A 177 -2.00 -10.83 -8.93
CA SER A 177 -2.32 -11.86 -9.93
C SER A 177 -3.80 -12.26 -9.89
N LEU A 178 -4.57 -11.79 -8.91
CA LEU A 178 -6.01 -12.07 -8.80
C LEU A 178 -6.81 -11.17 -9.76
N PRO A 179 -7.96 -11.64 -10.29
CA PRO A 179 -8.78 -10.85 -11.22
C PRO A 179 -9.26 -9.49 -10.66
N GLN A 180 -9.44 -9.44 -9.34
CA GLN A 180 -9.92 -8.27 -8.57
C GLN A 180 -8.85 -7.18 -8.37
N ALA A 181 -7.63 -7.37 -8.88
CA ALA A 181 -6.58 -6.36 -8.88
C ALA A 181 -6.63 -5.43 -10.11
N ALA A 182 -7.52 -5.70 -11.08
CA ALA A 182 -7.69 -4.97 -12.34
C ALA A 182 -8.89 -4.01 -12.29
#